data_AF-A0A388TK41-F1
#
_entry.id   AF-A0A388TK41-F1
#
_cell.length_a   1.000
_cell.length_b   1.000
_cell.length_c   1.000
_cell.angle_alpha   90.00
_cell.angle_beta   90.00
_cell.angle_gamma   90.00
#
_symmetry.space_group_name_H-M   'P 1'
#
loop_
_entity.id
_entity.type
_entity.pdbx_description
1 polymer ?
#
loop_
_entity_poly.entity_id
_entity_poly.type
_entity_poly.pdbx_seq_one_letter_code
_entity_poly.pdbx_strand_id
1 'polypeptide(L)'
;MPKIKCRNEIMVGRWAKEVEAWDTQAHKDEFYRLSARTPTYFQKNNTDNLAKWREFIKQNKYKPREGKTVFAVNTSKFIQEICLGKWAREVYRNAHTNRGHRTDWQYPETQQAEFDALWEQTPTYLQYYNAQKFERLQAFVAKYHCKPRSRISTAERKKISKERYKAEAELGFWAAATSEKTKGYGEWNVAWQYPEVQTKKFAELWRVTPTYDELRNGKLLEEFEYFCRQNGHRPRKTPKTLKSFLIGEVSQEEHELFLFAGNAYRGNIAFQYPEQKEKFKKIYAAYPTWREYMKRYDLSWR
;
A
#
# COMPACT_ATOMS: atom_id res chain seq x y z
N MET A 1 21.07 34.55 -1.48
CA MET A 1 20.35 34.03 -0.31
C MET A 1 20.98 34.60 0.94
N PRO A 2 20.31 35.44 1.74
CA PRO A 2 20.91 35.93 2.97
C PRO A 2 20.84 34.85 4.05
N LYS A 3 22.01 34.44 4.54
CA LYS A 3 22.17 33.69 5.80
C LYS A 3 21.83 34.63 6.94
N ILE A 4 20.68 34.46 7.59
CA ILE A 4 20.35 35.21 8.81
C ILE A 4 21.16 34.57 9.95
N LYS A 5 22.24 35.24 10.34
CA LYS A 5 23.03 34.93 11.54
C LYS A 5 22.16 35.15 12.78
N CYS A 6 22.21 34.20 13.72
CA CYS A 6 21.68 34.33 15.08
C CYS A 6 22.16 35.65 15.71
N ARG A 7 21.23 36.54 16.04
CA ARG A 7 21.55 37.84 16.67
C ARG A 7 20.63 38.22 17.82
N ASN A 8 19.93 37.25 18.43
CA ASN A 8 19.04 37.52 19.56
C ASN A 8 19.65 37.20 20.93
N GLU A 9 20.55 36.22 21.05
CA GLU A 9 21.22 35.92 22.34
C GLU A 9 22.16 37.06 22.80
N ILE A 10 22.76 37.79 21.85
CA ILE A 10 23.59 38.97 22.14
C ILE A 10 22.72 40.17 22.58
N MET A 11 21.45 40.25 22.19
CA MET A 11 20.59 41.39 22.55
C MET A 11 20.08 41.28 24.00
N VAL A 12 19.70 40.09 24.47
CA VAL A 12 19.17 39.94 25.84
C VAL A 12 20.27 40.17 26.89
N GLY A 13 21.49 39.66 26.67
CA GLY A 13 22.62 39.89 27.58
C GLY A 13 23.13 41.35 27.59
N ARG A 14 22.94 42.09 26.50
CA ARG A 14 23.30 43.52 26.41
C ARG A 14 22.24 44.41 27.06
N TRP A 15 20.97 44.08 26.90
CA TRP A 15 19.85 44.78 27.54
C TRP A 15 19.82 44.53 29.05
N ALA A 16 20.17 43.33 29.53
CA ALA A 16 20.24 43.07 30.97
C ALA A 16 21.25 43.98 31.70
N LYS A 17 22.42 44.25 31.09
CA LYS A 17 23.41 45.21 31.64
C LYS A 17 22.94 46.67 31.57
N GLU A 18 22.17 47.03 30.54
CA GLU A 18 21.58 48.36 30.41
C GLU A 18 20.42 48.57 31.39
N VAL A 19 19.65 47.52 31.68
CA VAL A 19 18.55 47.52 32.67
C VAL A 19 19.09 47.57 34.09
N GLU A 20 20.22 46.92 34.40
CA GLU A 20 20.91 47.06 35.69
C GLU A 20 21.31 48.52 35.99
N ALA A 21 21.56 49.33 34.96
CA ALA A 21 21.88 50.75 35.06
C ALA A 21 20.65 51.67 35.18
N TRP A 22 19.42 51.14 35.19
CA TRP A 22 18.21 51.95 35.37
C TRP A 22 18.03 52.34 36.85
N ASP A 23 17.78 53.63 37.10
CA ASP A 23 17.74 54.24 38.45
C ASP A 23 16.56 53.77 39.32
N THR A 24 15.49 53.23 38.72
CA THR A 24 14.30 52.82 39.47
C THR A 24 14.07 51.32 39.38
N GLN A 25 14.01 50.68 40.55
CA GLN A 25 13.66 49.26 40.70
C GLN A 25 12.31 48.94 40.02
N ALA A 26 11.36 49.87 40.01
CA ALA A 26 10.08 49.72 39.32
C ALA A 26 10.20 49.48 37.81
N HIS A 27 11.14 50.15 37.12
CA HIS A 27 11.37 49.93 35.68
C HIS A 27 12.09 48.60 35.43
N LYS A 28 12.98 48.18 36.34
CA LYS A 28 13.61 46.85 36.29
C LYS A 28 12.55 45.76 36.46
N ASP A 29 11.68 45.89 37.46
CA ASP A 29 10.59 44.96 37.73
C ASP A 29 9.59 44.91 36.57
N GLU A 30 9.27 46.06 35.96
CA GLU A 30 8.43 46.12 34.76
C GLU A 30 9.11 45.49 33.53
N PHE A 31 10.42 45.72 33.32
CA PHE A 31 11.17 45.07 32.25
C PHE A 31 11.24 43.55 32.44
N TYR A 32 11.51 43.06 33.65
CA TYR A 32 11.51 41.62 33.94
C TYR A 32 10.10 41.05 33.83
N ARG A 33 9.06 41.77 34.22
CA ARG A 33 7.64 41.38 34.03
C ARG A 33 7.27 41.29 32.55
N LEU A 34 7.70 42.26 31.73
CA LEU A 34 7.44 42.28 30.28
C LEU A 34 8.29 41.23 29.54
N SER A 35 9.55 41.05 29.93
CA SER A 35 10.44 40.02 29.38
C SER A 35 9.97 38.61 29.72
N ALA A 36 9.49 38.39 30.95
CA ALA A 36 8.87 37.12 31.35
C ALA A 36 7.57 36.82 30.58
N ARG A 37 6.89 37.85 30.06
CA ARG A 37 5.67 37.72 29.24
C ARG A 37 5.94 37.70 27.74
N THR A 38 7.14 38.03 27.30
CA THR A 38 7.52 38.10 25.88
C THR A 38 8.16 36.76 25.48
N PRO A 39 7.52 35.97 24.59
CA PRO A 39 8.05 34.68 24.20
C PRO A 39 9.42 34.82 23.53
N THR A 40 10.35 33.91 23.85
CA THR A 40 11.59 33.80 23.06
C THR A 40 11.26 33.45 21.61
N TYR A 41 12.19 33.71 20.69
CA TYR A 41 12.05 33.29 19.30
C TYR A 41 11.74 31.78 19.18
N PHE A 42 12.39 30.96 20.00
CA PHE A 42 12.16 29.52 20.04
C PHE A 42 10.75 29.16 20.54
N GLN A 43 10.28 29.81 21.61
CA GLN A 43 8.92 29.63 22.15
C GLN A 43 7.83 29.99 21.14
N LYS A 44 8.00 31.12 20.43
CA LYS A 44 7.08 31.53 19.37
C LYS A 44 7.10 30.56 18.19
N ASN A 45 8.29 30.18 17.72
CA ASN A 45 8.44 29.26 16.60
C ASN A 45 7.83 27.87 16.91
N ASN A 46 8.01 27.35 18.13
CA ASN A 46 7.41 26.08 18.55
C ASN A 46 5.89 26.16 18.64
N THR A 47 5.35 27.28 19.14
CA THR A 47 3.90 27.53 19.17
C THR A 47 3.31 27.58 17.76
N ASP A 48 3.93 28.33 16.85
CA ASP A 48 3.49 28.45 15.46
C ASP A 48 3.59 27.11 14.71
N ASN A 49 4.65 26.32 14.97
CA ASN A 49 4.82 25.02 14.35
C ASN A 49 3.86 23.97 14.90
N LEU A 50 3.54 23.99 16.20
CA LEU A 50 2.51 23.12 16.78
C LEU A 50 1.14 23.41 16.17
N ALA A 51 0.78 24.69 15.97
CA ALA A 51 -0.45 25.06 15.28
C ALA A 51 -0.47 24.53 13.83
N LYS A 52 0.63 24.65 13.09
CA LYS A 52 0.77 24.09 11.74
C LYS A 52 0.72 22.55 11.73
N TRP A 53 1.31 21.90 12.73
CA TRP A 53 1.28 20.44 12.91
C TRP A 53 -0.15 19.95 13.10
N ARG A 54 -0.91 20.61 13.99
CA ARG A 54 -2.32 20.33 14.24
C ARG A 54 -3.14 20.44 12.96
N GLU A 55 -3.02 21.55 12.24
CA GLU A 55 -3.78 21.76 11.00
C GLU A 55 -3.37 20.76 9.91
N PHE A 56 -2.08 20.45 9.79
CA PHE A 56 -1.60 19.45 8.85
C PHE A 56 -2.21 18.08 9.15
N ILE A 57 -2.16 17.61 10.41
CA ILE A 57 -2.72 16.30 10.80
C ILE A 57 -4.23 16.28 10.59
N LYS A 58 -4.93 17.37 10.92
CA LYS A 58 -6.37 17.47 10.69
C LYS A 58 -6.73 17.27 9.22
N GLN A 59 -5.95 17.87 8.31
CA GLN A 59 -6.16 17.78 6.86
C GLN A 59 -5.71 16.43 6.28
N ASN A 60 -4.54 15.92 6.70
CA ASN A 60 -3.86 14.82 6.03
C ASN A 60 -4.02 13.47 6.73
N LYS A 61 -4.35 13.46 8.03
CA LYS A 61 -4.52 12.29 8.90
C LYS A 61 -3.26 11.47 9.19
N TYR A 62 -2.08 11.99 8.85
CA TYR A 62 -0.79 11.38 9.15
C TYR A 62 0.24 12.42 9.58
N LYS A 63 1.32 11.96 10.22
CA LYS A 63 2.46 12.78 10.63
C LYS A 63 3.23 13.28 9.41
N PRO A 64 3.49 14.60 9.28
CA PRO A 64 4.39 15.14 8.28
C PRO A 64 5.68 14.33 8.12
N ARG A 65 6.05 14.02 6.87
CA ARG A 65 7.26 13.28 6.55
C ARG A 65 8.50 14.09 6.92
N GLU A 66 9.58 13.41 7.34
CA GLU A 66 10.88 14.03 7.59
C GLU A 66 11.88 13.91 6.41
N GLY A 67 11.60 13.01 5.46
CA GLY A 67 12.49 12.62 4.37
C GLY A 67 11.85 12.65 2.98
N LYS A 68 12.70 12.65 1.95
CA LYS A 68 12.27 12.64 0.54
C LYS A 68 11.69 11.26 0.16
N THR A 69 10.39 11.04 0.31
CA THR A 69 9.73 9.97 -0.45
C THR A 69 9.56 10.41 -1.90
N VAL A 70 10.10 9.60 -2.81
CA VAL A 70 10.22 9.84 -4.26
C VAL A 70 8.84 9.80 -4.94
N PHE A 71 8.01 10.81 -4.75
CA PHE A 71 6.85 11.03 -5.61
C PHE A 71 6.79 12.52 -5.95
N ALA A 72 6.76 12.83 -7.24
CA ALA A 72 6.74 14.18 -7.77
C ALA A 72 5.48 14.90 -7.27
N VAL A 73 5.64 15.85 -6.35
CA VAL A 73 4.55 16.69 -5.85
C VAL A 73 5.04 18.13 -5.74
N ASN A 74 4.13 19.05 -6.08
CA ASN A 74 4.19 20.50 -5.90
C ASN A 74 5.18 20.94 -4.81
N THR A 75 6.27 21.58 -5.23
CA THR A 75 7.49 21.79 -4.45
C THR A 75 7.27 22.52 -3.14
N SER A 76 6.37 23.51 -3.08
CA SER A 76 6.17 24.34 -1.88
C SER A 76 5.46 23.60 -0.74
N LYS A 77 4.38 22.85 -1.04
CA LYS A 77 3.65 22.08 -0.01
C LYS A 77 4.51 20.93 0.54
N PHE A 78 5.29 20.30 -0.34
CA PHE A 78 6.20 19.24 0.06
C PHE A 78 7.33 19.77 0.96
N ILE A 79 7.92 20.93 0.64
CA ILE A 79 8.95 21.55 1.49
C ILE A 79 8.38 21.86 2.87
N GLN A 80 7.17 22.41 2.95
CA GLN A 80 6.51 22.73 4.22
C GLN A 80 6.32 21.47 5.07
N GLU A 81 5.85 20.38 4.48
CA GLU A 81 5.72 19.10 5.17
C GLU A 81 7.06 18.60 5.72
N ILE A 82 8.12 18.61 4.90
CA ILE A 82 9.46 18.14 5.33
C ILE A 82 10.02 18.99 6.48
N CYS A 83 9.89 20.31 6.41
CA CYS A 83 10.32 21.20 7.48
C CYS A 83 9.56 20.93 8.79
N LEU A 84 8.25 20.74 8.67
CA LEU A 84 7.36 20.48 9.79
C LEU A 84 7.64 19.09 10.41
N GLY A 85 7.90 18.06 9.59
CA GLY A 85 8.32 16.72 10.01
C GLY A 85 9.63 16.72 10.78
N LYS A 86 10.65 17.42 10.26
CA LYS A 86 11.95 17.56 10.94
C LYS A 86 11.83 18.23 12.30
N TRP A 87 11.07 19.32 12.37
CA TRP A 87 10.81 20.03 13.62
C TRP A 87 10.17 19.10 14.65
N ALA A 88 9.09 18.39 14.30
CA ALA A 88 8.42 17.52 15.25
C ALA A 88 9.29 16.35 15.71
N ARG A 89 10.08 15.76 14.81
CA ARG A 89 11.03 14.71 15.20
C ARG A 89 12.06 15.21 16.20
N GLU A 90 12.56 16.43 15.99
CA GLU A 90 13.51 17.09 16.88
C GLU A 90 12.89 17.39 18.25
N VAL A 91 11.66 17.93 18.27
CA VAL A 91 10.89 18.15 19.51
C VAL A 91 10.69 16.84 20.28
N TYR A 92 10.25 15.78 19.60
CA TYR A 92 10.05 14.46 20.22
C TYR A 92 11.37 13.92 20.80
N ARG A 93 12.46 13.97 20.04
CA ARG A 93 13.79 13.51 20.48
C ARG A 93 14.28 14.30 21.69
N ASN A 94 14.10 15.62 21.71
CA ASN A 94 14.55 16.46 22.82
C ASN A 94 13.74 16.18 24.10
N ALA A 95 12.43 15.95 23.98
CA ALA A 95 11.58 15.55 25.10
C ALA A 95 11.93 14.17 25.66
N HIS A 96 12.40 13.23 24.83
CA HIS A 96 12.61 11.82 25.19
C HIS A 96 14.08 11.38 25.30
N THR A 97 15.03 12.31 25.27
CA THR A 97 16.44 12.00 25.55
C THR A 97 16.86 12.61 26.88
N ASN A 98 17.60 11.84 27.70
CA ASN A 98 18.09 12.20 29.05
C ASN A 98 19.01 13.43 29.12
N ARG A 99 19.13 14.24 28.06
CA ARG A 99 19.98 15.43 28.02
C ARG A 99 19.33 16.68 28.61
N GLY A 100 18.09 16.60 29.11
CA GLY A 100 17.49 17.67 29.91
C GLY A 100 17.28 19.01 29.19
N HIS A 101 17.49 19.06 27.87
CA HIS A 101 17.13 20.23 27.07
C HIS A 101 15.61 20.26 26.94
N ARG A 102 14.95 20.97 27.85
CA ARG A 102 13.53 21.30 27.71
C ARG A 102 13.35 21.96 26.35
N THR A 103 12.41 21.46 25.54
CA THR A 103 11.95 22.20 24.37
C THR A 103 11.38 23.53 24.87
N ASP A 104 11.93 24.64 24.40
CA ASP A 104 11.47 25.98 24.77
C ASP A 104 10.06 26.21 24.22
N TRP A 105 9.05 25.82 25.00
CA TRP A 105 7.65 26.05 24.73
C TRP A 105 7.18 27.36 25.35
N GLN A 106 6.24 28.03 24.70
CA GLN A 106 5.60 29.22 25.28
C GLN A 106 4.68 28.84 26.45
N TYR A 107 4.00 27.70 26.32
CA TYR A 107 3.16 27.10 27.36
C TYR A 107 3.57 25.62 27.55
N PRO A 108 4.66 25.36 28.30
CA PRO A 108 5.29 24.03 28.33
C PRO A 108 4.38 22.89 28.73
N GLU A 109 3.55 23.07 29.75
CA GLU A 109 2.70 21.98 30.27
C GLU A 109 1.60 21.60 29.27
N THR A 110 0.96 22.58 28.64
CA THR A 110 -0.16 22.33 27.73
C THR A 110 0.30 21.96 26.32
N GLN A 111 1.35 22.63 25.81
CA GLN A 111 1.85 22.39 24.45
C GLN A 111 2.66 21.10 24.33
N GLN A 112 3.43 20.73 25.36
CA GLN A 112 4.14 19.46 25.36
C GLN A 112 3.15 18.30 25.42
N ALA A 113 2.17 18.33 26.33
CA ALA A 113 1.15 17.30 26.43
C ALA A 113 0.31 17.17 25.15
N GLU A 114 -0.04 18.31 24.53
CA GLU A 114 -0.72 18.31 23.23
C GLU A 114 0.14 17.68 22.13
N PHE A 115 1.42 18.09 22.05
CA PHE A 115 2.35 17.53 21.07
C PHE A 115 2.49 16.02 21.24
N ASP A 116 2.68 15.53 22.46
CA ASP A 116 2.83 14.11 22.76
C ASP A 116 1.55 13.33 22.42
N ALA A 117 0.37 13.87 22.74
CA ALA A 117 -0.90 13.27 22.36
C ALA A 117 -1.05 13.17 20.83
N LEU A 118 -0.77 14.26 20.11
CA LEU A 118 -0.79 14.27 18.63
C LEU A 118 0.25 13.32 18.05
N TRP A 119 1.42 13.23 18.66
CA TRP A 119 2.48 12.33 18.22
C TRP A 119 2.06 10.87 18.39
N GLU A 120 1.60 10.45 19.55
CA GLU A 120 1.26 9.04 19.78
C GLU A 120 0.03 8.59 18.96
N GLN A 121 -0.99 9.45 18.82
CA GLN A 121 -2.24 9.08 18.16
C GLN A 121 -2.16 9.10 16.62
N THR A 122 -1.19 9.83 16.06
CA THR A 122 -1.15 10.04 14.60
C THR A 122 -0.23 9.01 13.92
N PRO A 123 -0.72 8.28 12.90
CA PRO A 123 0.13 7.35 12.15
C PRO A 123 1.19 8.10 11.35
N THR A 124 2.32 7.43 11.08
CA THR A 124 3.24 7.87 10.04
C THR A 124 2.57 7.81 8.66
N TYR A 125 3.11 8.56 7.68
CA TYR A 125 2.63 8.51 6.29
C TYR A 125 2.54 7.09 5.74
N LEU A 126 3.56 6.25 5.98
CA LEU A 126 3.57 4.86 5.51
C LEU A 126 2.46 4.04 6.16
N GLN A 127 2.27 4.16 7.48
CA GLN A 127 1.21 3.47 8.20
C GLN A 127 -0.18 3.85 7.68
N TYR A 128 -0.42 5.15 7.48
CA TYR A 128 -1.66 5.65 6.90
C TYR A 128 -1.88 5.17 5.46
N TYR A 129 -0.85 5.27 4.62
CA TYR A 129 -0.89 4.81 3.23
C TYR A 129 -1.19 3.31 3.13
N ASN A 130 -0.54 2.49 3.96
CA ASN A 130 -0.76 1.05 3.98
C ASN A 130 -2.16 0.68 4.49
N ALA A 131 -2.69 1.41 5.48
CA ALA A 131 -4.06 1.23 5.93
C ALA A 131 -5.07 1.51 4.80
N GLN A 132 -4.91 2.63 4.07
CA GLN A 132 -5.75 2.95 2.91
C GLN A 132 -5.65 1.92 1.78
N LYS A 133 -4.42 1.43 1.51
CA LYS A 133 -4.21 0.37 0.52
C LYS A 133 -4.89 -0.93 0.91
N PHE A 134 -4.87 -1.26 2.19
CA PHE A 134 -5.52 -2.46 2.70
C PHE A 134 -7.05 -2.36 2.56
N GLU A 135 -7.66 -1.22 2.89
CA GLU A 135 -9.09 -0.98 2.67
C GLU A 135 -9.46 -1.11 1.18
N ARG A 136 -8.65 -0.53 0.29
CA ARG A 136 -8.84 -0.65 -1.17
C ARG A 136 -8.69 -2.09 -1.65
N LEU A 137 -7.76 -2.86 -1.08
CA LEU A 137 -7.61 -4.28 -1.36
C LEU A 137 -8.85 -5.07 -0.91
N GLN A 138 -9.37 -4.80 0.29
CA GLN A 138 -10.60 -5.44 0.77
C GLN A 138 -11.78 -5.16 -0.18
N ALA A 139 -11.96 -3.90 -0.61
CA ALA A 139 -13.00 -3.53 -1.56
C ALA A 139 -12.79 -4.19 -2.94
N PHE A 140 -11.54 -4.28 -3.40
CA PHE A 140 -11.18 -4.96 -4.64
C PHE A 140 -11.56 -6.44 -4.57
N VAL A 141 -11.14 -7.14 -3.51
CA VAL A 141 -11.43 -8.57 -3.32
C VAL A 141 -12.93 -8.81 -3.20
N ALA A 142 -13.66 -7.96 -2.47
CA ALA A 142 -15.11 -8.07 -2.35
C ALA A 142 -15.81 -7.94 -3.71
N LYS A 143 -15.29 -7.10 -4.61
CA LYS A 143 -15.88 -6.87 -5.94
C LYS A 143 -15.49 -7.90 -7.00
N TYR A 144 -14.24 -8.34 -7.00
CA TYR A 144 -13.68 -9.17 -8.08
C TYR A 144 -13.38 -10.61 -7.66
N HIS A 145 -13.52 -10.92 -6.37
CA HIS A 145 -13.36 -12.26 -5.77
C HIS A 145 -11.98 -12.89 -6.00
N CYS A 146 -10.96 -12.09 -6.34
CA CYS A 146 -9.60 -12.57 -6.53
C CYS A 146 -8.55 -11.54 -6.08
N LYS A 147 -7.31 -12.00 -5.95
CA LYS A 147 -6.14 -11.16 -5.68
C LYS A 147 -5.84 -10.27 -6.89
N PRO A 148 -5.49 -8.99 -6.68
CA PRO A 148 -5.00 -8.14 -7.76
C PRO A 148 -3.64 -8.67 -8.26
N ARG A 149 -3.46 -8.64 -9.57
CA ARG A 149 -2.25 -9.09 -10.27
C ARG A 149 -1.21 -7.97 -10.29
N SER A 150 0.04 -8.33 -10.01
CA SER A 150 1.18 -7.41 -10.15
C SER A 150 1.51 -7.12 -11.61
N ARG A 151 1.19 -8.04 -12.52
CA ARG A 151 1.42 -7.89 -13.96
C ARG A 151 0.19 -8.36 -14.74
N ILE A 152 -0.21 -7.57 -15.74
CA ILE A 152 -1.34 -7.86 -16.62
C ILE A 152 -0.82 -7.81 -18.06
N SER A 153 -1.05 -8.88 -18.82
CA SER A 153 -0.67 -8.95 -20.23
C SER A 153 -1.51 -7.99 -21.08
N THR A 154 -1.01 -7.61 -22.26
CA THR A 154 -1.76 -6.76 -23.19
C THR A 154 -3.10 -7.37 -23.61
N ALA A 155 -3.17 -8.69 -23.76
CA ALA A 155 -4.40 -9.41 -24.09
C ALA A 155 -5.42 -9.32 -22.95
N GLU A 156 -4.98 -9.56 -21.71
CA GLU A 156 -5.83 -9.48 -20.52
C GLU A 156 -6.32 -8.04 -20.25
N ARG A 157 -5.47 -7.04 -20.52
CA ARG A 157 -5.85 -5.63 -20.38
C ARG A 157 -7.03 -5.24 -21.28
N LYS A 158 -7.16 -5.83 -22.47
CA LYS A 158 -8.30 -5.58 -23.37
C LYS A 158 -9.61 -6.19 -22.86
N LYS A 159 -9.54 -7.21 -22.01
CA LYS A 159 -10.70 -7.94 -21.47
C LYS A 159 -11.26 -7.35 -20.18
N ILE A 160 -10.60 -6.36 -19.57
CA ILE A 160 -11.00 -5.77 -18.29
C ILE A 160 -11.31 -4.29 -18.43
N SER A 161 -12.16 -3.78 -17.54
CA SER A 161 -12.48 -2.35 -17.51
C SER A 161 -11.26 -1.51 -17.11
N LYS A 162 -11.26 -0.23 -17.51
CA LYS A 162 -10.21 0.73 -17.17
C LYS A 162 -10.08 0.91 -15.66
N GLU A 163 -11.20 0.90 -14.93
CA GLU A 163 -11.26 1.01 -13.48
C GLU A 163 -10.59 -0.20 -12.82
N ARG A 164 -10.90 -1.41 -13.30
CA ARG A 164 -10.27 -2.64 -12.79
C ARG A 164 -8.77 -2.61 -13.03
N TYR A 165 -8.33 -2.27 -14.24
CA TYR A 165 -6.90 -2.17 -14.56
C TYR A 165 -6.18 -1.17 -13.66
N LYS A 166 -6.78 0.00 -13.41
CA LYS A 166 -6.20 1.01 -12.50
C LYS A 166 -6.07 0.45 -11.08
N ALA A 167 -7.10 -0.22 -10.57
CA ALA A 167 -7.06 -0.81 -9.24
C ALA A 167 -6.01 -1.94 -9.13
N GLU A 168 -5.90 -2.80 -10.14
CA GLU A 168 -4.91 -3.87 -10.16
C GLU A 168 -3.48 -3.32 -10.24
N ALA A 169 -3.22 -2.33 -11.11
CA ALA A 169 -1.90 -1.69 -11.20
C ALA A 169 -1.51 -0.99 -9.90
N GLU A 170 -2.50 -0.40 -9.22
CA GLU A 170 -2.31 0.29 -7.96
C GLU A 170 -2.03 -0.66 -6.78
N LEU A 171 -2.70 -1.81 -6.75
CA LEU A 171 -2.71 -2.72 -5.59
C LEU A 171 -1.82 -3.95 -5.78
N GLY A 172 -1.63 -4.45 -7.00
CA GLY A 172 -1.00 -5.73 -7.27
C GLY A 172 0.45 -5.81 -6.80
N PHE A 173 1.26 -4.79 -7.12
CA PHE A 173 2.64 -4.71 -6.62
C PHE A 173 2.70 -4.52 -5.11
N TRP A 174 1.86 -3.63 -4.57
CA TRP A 174 1.82 -3.36 -3.13
C TRP A 174 1.42 -4.61 -2.35
N ALA A 175 0.36 -5.31 -2.76
CA ALA A 175 -0.13 -6.49 -2.08
C ALA A 175 0.84 -7.67 -2.21
N ALA A 176 1.47 -7.86 -3.37
CA ALA A 176 2.50 -8.87 -3.56
C ALA A 176 3.73 -8.60 -2.67
N ALA A 177 4.25 -7.37 -2.65
CA ALA A 177 5.38 -6.99 -1.80
C ALA A 177 5.02 -7.07 -0.31
N THR A 178 3.81 -6.63 0.05
CA THR A 178 3.26 -6.79 1.41
C THR A 178 3.20 -8.26 1.77
N SER A 179 2.95 -9.13 0.79
CA SER A 179 2.80 -10.55 1.00
C SER A 179 4.11 -11.33 1.21
N GLU A 180 5.25 -10.69 0.96
CA GLU A 180 6.56 -11.28 1.22
C GLU A 180 6.89 -11.12 2.71
N LYS A 181 7.06 -12.25 3.41
CA LYS A 181 7.63 -12.23 4.77
C LYS A 181 9.05 -11.69 4.71
N THR A 182 9.43 -10.85 5.66
CA THR A 182 10.85 -10.51 5.84
C THR A 182 11.63 -11.80 6.12
N LYS A 183 12.63 -12.08 5.30
CA LYS A 183 13.51 -13.25 5.48
C LYS A 183 14.14 -13.15 6.88
N GLY A 184 13.84 -14.12 7.75
CA GLY A 184 14.47 -14.26 9.07
C GLY A 184 13.58 -14.00 10.28
N TYR A 185 12.48 -13.25 10.16
CA TYR A 185 11.68 -12.83 11.33
C TYR A 185 10.20 -13.25 11.29
N GLY A 186 9.72 -13.81 10.17
CA GLY A 186 8.34 -14.31 10.08
C GLY A 186 7.27 -13.21 10.04
N GLU A 187 7.67 -11.94 10.11
CA GLU A 187 6.81 -10.75 10.05
C GLU A 187 6.62 -10.28 8.59
N TRP A 188 5.49 -9.66 8.29
CA TRP A 188 5.23 -9.09 6.97
C TRP A 188 5.93 -7.73 6.86
N ASN A 189 6.51 -7.42 5.70
CA ASN A 189 7.37 -6.25 5.48
C ASN A 189 6.59 -4.92 5.33
N VAL A 190 5.70 -4.60 6.27
CA VAL A 190 4.82 -3.44 6.16
C VAL A 190 4.70 -2.69 7.48
N ALA A 191 4.94 -1.38 7.42
CA ALA A 191 4.64 -0.47 8.51
C ALA A 191 3.12 -0.34 8.66
N TRP A 192 2.54 -1.05 9.62
CA TRP A 192 1.13 -0.99 9.98
C TRP A 192 0.89 0.02 11.10
N GLN A 193 -0.28 0.67 11.11
CA GLN A 193 -0.69 1.51 12.24
C GLN A 193 -1.06 0.65 13.45
N TYR A 194 -1.74 -0.47 13.20
CA TYR A 194 -2.14 -1.46 14.20
C TYR A 194 -1.61 -2.84 13.77
N PRO A 195 -0.31 -3.13 13.99
CA PRO A 195 0.35 -4.29 13.42
C PRO A 195 -0.35 -5.62 13.70
N GLU A 196 -0.74 -5.88 14.94
CA GLU A 196 -1.36 -7.16 15.33
C GLU A 196 -2.68 -7.42 14.57
N VAL A 197 -3.55 -6.41 14.52
CA VAL A 197 -4.88 -6.53 13.91
C VAL A 197 -4.78 -6.50 12.38
N GLN A 198 -4.03 -5.56 11.81
CA GLN A 198 -3.93 -5.38 10.36
C GLN A 198 -3.16 -6.53 9.70
N THR A 199 -2.09 -7.01 10.33
CA THR A 199 -1.33 -8.16 9.82
C THR A 199 -2.18 -9.42 9.80
N LYS A 200 -2.92 -9.70 10.89
CA LYS A 200 -3.81 -10.87 10.95
C LYS A 200 -4.90 -10.81 9.87
N LYS A 201 -5.57 -9.67 9.75
CA LYS A 201 -6.62 -9.47 8.74
C LYS A 201 -6.08 -9.57 7.32
N PHE A 202 -4.90 -8.99 7.05
CA PHE A 202 -4.25 -9.11 5.74
C PHE A 202 -3.90 -10.56 5.44
N ALA A 203 -3.25 -11.25 6.37
CA ALA A 203 -2.85 -12.65 6.21
C ALA A 203 -4.06 -13.56 5.94
N GLU A 204 -5.15 -13.36 6.68
CA GLU A 204 -6.38 -14.11 6.49
C GLU A 204 -6.97 -13.86 5.10
N LEU A 205 -7.17 -12.59 4.73
CA LEU A 205 -7.67 -12.21 3.41
C LEU A 205 -6.80 -12.79 2.30
N TRP A 206 -5.48 -12.63 2.41
CA TRP A 206 -4.53 -13.09 1.39
C TRP A 206 -4.48 -14.61 1.27
N ARG A 207 -4.64 -15.34 2.37
CA ARG A 207 -4.67 -16.81 2.36
C ARG A 207 -5.92 -17.35 1.66
N VAL A 208 -7.10 -16.81 1.97
CA VAL A 208 -8.38 -17.36 1.49
C VAL A 208 -8.76 -16.88 0.09
N THR A 209 -8.24 -15.72 -0.33
CA THR A 209 -8.57 -15.15 -1.64
C THR A 209 -7.82 -15.89 -2.74
N PRO A 210 -8.50 -16.43 -3.77
CA PRO A 210 -7.81 -17.04 -4.89
C PRO A 210 -7.07 -16.00 -5.74
N THR A 211 -6.04 -16.42 -6.43
CA THR A 211 -5.45 -15.67 -7.55
C THR A 211 -6.44 -15.57 -8.70
N TYR A 212 -6.21 -14.61 -9.59
CA TYR A 212 -6.99 -14.48 -10.83
C TYR A 212 -6.98 -15.79 -11.65
N ASP A 213 -5.82 -16.43 -11.78
CA ASP A 213 -5.69 -17.66 -12.57
C ASP A 213 -6.40 -18.83 -11.93
N GLU A 214 -6.33 -19.00 -10.61
CA GLU A 214 -7.10 -20.03 -9.89
C GLU A 214 -8.60 -19.88 -10.11
N LEU A 215 -9.12 -18.65 -10.06
CA LEU A 215 -10.54 -18.36 -10.30
C LEU A 215 -10.92 -18.58 -11.78
N ARG A 216 -10.07 -18.14 -12.72
CA ARG A 216 -10.28 -18.36 -14.16
C ARG A 216 -10.26 -19.84 -14.51
N ASN A 217 -9.33 -20.61 -13.96
CA ASN A 217 -9.19 -22.04 -14.22
C ASN A 217 -10.39 -22.84 -13.66
N GLY A 218 -11.00 -22.39 -12.56
CA GLY A 218 -12.27 -22.93 -12.09
C GLY A 218 -13.39 -22.80 -13.13
N LYS A 219 -13.54 -21.63 -13.74
CA LYS A 219 -14.54 -21.40 -14.81
C LYS A 219 -14.25 -22.22 -16.07
N LEU A 220 -12.99 -22.24 -16.51
CA LEU A 220 -12.57 -23.03 -17.66
C LEU A 220 -12.78 -24.54 -17.44
N LEU A 221 -12.71 -25.02 -16.19
CA LEU A 221 -13.03 -26.40 -15.86
C LEU A 221 -14.52 -26.72 -16.07
N GLU A 222 -15.41 -25.80 -15.73
CA GLU A 222 -16.85 -25.96 -15.95
C GLU A 222 -17.20 -25.93 -17.44
N GLU A 223 -16.62 -24.98 -18.18
CA GLU A 223 -16.77 -24.90 -19.65
C GLU A 223 -16.19 -26.13 -20.35
N PHE A 224 -15.04 -26.64 -19.87
CA PHE A 224 -14.44 -27.87 -20.38
C PHE A 224 -15.32 -29.09 -20.14
N GLU A 225 -15.93 -29.20 -18.95
CA GLU A 225 -16.88 -30.26 -18.64
C GLU A 225 -18.10 -30.21 -19.56
N TYR A 226 -18.67 -29.01 -19.73
CA TYR A 226 -19.80 -28.79 -20.62
C TYR A 226 -19.45 -29.18 -22.07
N PHE A 227 -18.31 -28.72 -22.58
CA PHE A 227 -17.82 -29.08 -23.91
C PHE A 227 -17.72 -30.60 -24.08
N CYS A 228 -17.11 -31.30 -23.12
CA CYS A 228 -16.93 -32.75 -23.21
C CYS A 228 -18.27 -33.50 -23.20
N ARG A 229 -19.22 -33.05 -22.37
CA ARG A 229 -20.57 -33.64 -22.30
C ARG A 229 -21.35 -33.45 -23.60
N GLN A 230 -21.30 -32.26 -24.19
CA GLN A 230 -22.04 -31.94 -25.42
C GLN A 230 -21.48 -32.69 -26.64
N ASN A 231 -20.15 -32.79 -26.74
CA ASN A 231 -19.51 -33.37 -27.92
C ASN A 231 -19.17 -34.86 -27.79
N GLY A 232 -19.22 -35.42 -26.58
CA GLY A 232 -18.87 -36.83 -26.32
C GLY A 232 -17.36 -37.13 -26.40
N HIS A 233 -16.52 -36.10 -26.56
CA HIS A 233 -15.07 -36.21 -26.61
C HIS A 233 -14.39 -35.01 -25.94
N ARG A 234 -13.13 -35.19 -25.56
CA ARG A 234 -12.28 -34.10 -25.05
C ARG A 234 -11.55 -33.35 -26.19
N PRO A 235 -11.24 -32.06 -26.00
CA PRO A 235 -10.25 -31.31 -26.76
C PRO A 235 -8.98 -32.09 -27.12
N ARG A 236 -8.49 -31.91 -28.36
CA ARG A 236 -7.22 -32.51 -28.80
C ARG A 236 -6.06 -31.92 -28.00
N LYS A 237 -5.02 -32.73 -27.76
CA LYS A 237 -3.70 -32.24 -27.28
C LYS A 237 -3.23 -31.17 -28.28
N THR A 238 -2.88 -29.98 -27.79
CA THR A 238 -2.38 -28.86 -28.63
C THR A 238 -1.37 -29.40 -29.65
N PRO A 239 -1.57 -29.18 -30.97
CA PRO A 239 -0.62 -29.62 -31.97
C PRO A 239 0.76 -29.04 -31.65
N LYS A 240 1.84 -29.81 -31.89
CA LYS A 240 3.23 -29.34 -31.74
C LYS A 240 3.52 -28.09 -32.59
N THR A 241 2.65 -27.78 -33.55
CA THR A 241 2.65 -26.59 -34.39
C THR A 241 1.27 -25.93 -34.32
N LEU A 242 1.12 -24.89 -33.49
CA LEU A 242 -0.08 -24.03 -33.49
C LEU A 242 -0.41 -23.44 -34.87
N LYS A 243 0.56 -23.41 -35.81
CA LYS A 243 0.42 -22.85 -37.15
C LYS A 243 -0.41 -23.69 -38.13
N SER A 244 -0.68 -24.97 -37.84
CA SER A 244 -1.26 -25.91 -38.82
C SER A 244 -2.70 -26.36 -38.52
N PHE A 245 -3.31 -25.90 -37.42
CA PHE A 245 -4.75 -26.04 -37.19
C PHE A 245 -5.38 -24.67 -37.45
N LEU A 246 -5.75 -24.49 -38.72
CA LEU A 246 -6.33 -23.33 -39.39
C LEU A 246 -7.02 -22.27 -38.51
N ILE A 247 -6.68 -21.03 -38.85
CA ILE A 247 -7.18 -19.73 -38.37
C ILE A 247 -8.68 -19.51 -38.73
N GLY A 248 -9.51 -20.56 -38.82
CA GLY A 248 -10.91 -20.43 -39.21
C GLY A 248 -11.89 -21.53 -38.77
N GLU A 249 -11.43 -22.64 -38.17
CA GLU A 249 -12.32 -23.78 -37.84
C GLU A 249 -12.64 -23.93 -36.35
N VAL A 250 -11.95 -23.22 -35.47
CA VAL A 250 -12.10 -23.35 -34.01
C VAL A 250 -12.35 -21.97 -33.43
N SER A 251 -13.39 -21.85 -32.59
CA SER A 251 -13.70 -20.56 -31.96
C SER A 251 -12.59 -20.15 -30.98
N GLN A 252 -12.52 -18.86 -30.65
CA GLN A 252 -11.54 -18.37 -29.68
C GLN A 252 -11.74 -19.03 -28.30
N GLU A 253 -13.00 -19.31 -27.93
CA GLU A 253 -13.39 -20.00 -26.69
C GLU A 253 -12.88 -21.45 -26.68
N GLU A 254 -13.09 -22.19 -27.76
CA GLU A 254 -12.58 -23.56 -27.89
C GLU A 254 -11.05 -23.59 -27.84
N HIS A 255 -10.39 -22.61 -28.47
CA HIS A 255 -8.94 -22.48 -28.39
C HIS A 255 -8.45 -22.27 -26.94
N GLU A 256 -9.14 -21.43 -26.16
CA GLU A 256 -8.83 -21.23 -24.74
C GLU A 256 -9.03 -22.53 -23.93
N LEU A 257 -10.09 -23.30 -24.20
CA LEU A 257 -10.31 -24.61 -23.57
C LEU A 257 -9.22 -25.62 -23.91
N PHE A 258 -8.70 -25.59 -25.14
CA PHE A 258 -7.63 -26.49 -25.56
C PHE A 258 -6.31 -26.18 -24.84
N LEU A 259 -5.99 -24.90 -24.72
CA LEU A 259 -4.84 -24.43 -23.95
C LEU A 259 -4.98 -24.78 -22.47
N PHE A 260 -6.16 -24.56 -21.89
CA PHE A 260 -6.48 -24.94 -20.52
C PHE A 260 -6.28 -26.44 -20.29
N ALA A 261 -6.94 -27.30 -21.06
CA ALA A 261 -6.86 -28.75 -20.89
C ALA A 261 -5.43 -29.27 -21.08
N GLY A 262 -4.69 -28.72 -22.06
CA GLY A 262 -3.30 -29.06 -22.30
C GLY A 262 -2.39 -28.70 -21.13
N ASN A 263 -2.55 -27.50 -20.55
CA ASN A 263 -1.77 -27.06 -19.39
C ASN A 263 -2.19 -27.80 -18.11
N ALA A 264 -3.49 -28.05 -17.93
CA ALA A 264 -4.05 -28.83 -16.82
C ALA A 264 -3.48 -30.25 -16.77
N TYR A 265 -3.47 -30.94 -17.91
CA TYR A 265 -2.89 -32.28 -18.03
C TYR A 265 -1.40 -32.31 -17.68
N ARG A 266 -0.65 -31.27 -18.05
CA ARG A 266 0.78 -31.14 -17.73
C ARG A 266 1.05 -30.74 -16.28
N GLY A 267 0.02 -30.39 -15.51
CA GLY A 267 0.17 -29.85 -14.15
C GLY A 267 0.66 -28.40 -14.11
N ASN A 268 0.56 -27.66 -15.22
CA ASN A 268 1.06 -26.29 -15.38
C ASN A 268 -0.01 -25.22 -15.08
N ILE A 269 -1.06 -25.55 -14.33
CA ILE A 269 -2.09 -24.60 -13.90
C ILE A 269 -2.30 -24.69 -12.39
N ALA A 270 -2.69 -23.56 -11.81
CA ALA A 270 -3.13 -23.50 -10.43
C ALA A 270 -4.65 -23.65 -10.38
N PHE A 271 -5.12 -24.57 -9.54
CA PHE A 271 -6.52 -24.66 -9.14
C PHE A 271 -6.65 -24.09 -7.73
N GLN A 272 -7.78 -23.43 -7.45
CA GLN A 272 -8.06 -22.92 -6.11
C GLN A 272 -8.20 -24.06 -5.11
N TYR A 273 -8.85 -25.14 -5.52
CA TYR A 273 -9.21 -26.26 -4.66
C TYR A 273 -8.66 -27.58 -5.20
N PRO A 274 -8.13 -28.48 -4.35
CA PRO A 274 -7.66 -29.80 -4.77
C PRO A 274 -8.72 -30.60 -5.54
N GLU A 275 -10.00 -30.44 -5.18
CA GLU A 275 -11.14 -31.12 -5.79
C GLU A 275 -11.32 -30.73 -7.26
N GLN A 276 -10.95 -29.50 -7.65
CA GLN A 276 -11.00 -29.07 -9.05
C GLN A 276 -9.98 -29.87 -9.90
N LYS A 277 -8.79 -30.15 -9.34
CA LYS A 277 -7.78 -30.98 -10.00
C LYS A 277 -8.28 -32.42 -10.17
N GLU A 278 -8.90 -32.99 -9.14
CA GLU A 278 -9.46 -34.33 -9.22
C GLU A 278 -10.66 -34.40 -10.18
N LYS A 279 -11.51 -33.37 -10.19
CA LYS A 279 -12.60 -33.21 -11.17
C LYS A 279 -12.05 -33.18 -12.59
N PHE A 280 -11.01 -32.38 -12.85
CA PHE A 280 -10.35 -32.35 -14.16
C PHE A 280 -9.86 -33.73 -14.59
N LYS A 281 -9.15 -34.46 -13.71
CA LYS A 281 -8.65 -35.81 -14.03
C LYS A 281 -9.78 -36.77 -14.38
N LYS A 282 -10.89 -36.74 -13.64
CA LYS A 282 -12.07 -37.59 -13.91
C LYS A 282 -12.67 -37.29 -15.27
N ILE A 283 -12.92 -36.02 -15.59
CA ILE A 283 -13.45 -35.63 -16.92
C ILE A 283 -12.45 -36.04 -18.00
N TYR A 284 -11.16 -35.73 -17.81
CA TYR A 284 -10.13 -36.02 -18.79
C TYR A 284 -10.02 -37.53 -19.07
N ALA A 285 -10.19 -38.39 -18.08
CA ALA A 285 -10.18 -39.85 -18.24
C ALA A 285 -11.48 -40.42 -18.83
N ALA A 286 -12.64 -39.82 -18.52
CA ALA A 286 -13.94 -40.31 -18.96
C ALA A 286 -14.19 -40.11 -20.46
N TYR A 287 -13.66 -39.04 -21.04
CA TYR A 287 -13.91 -38.69 -22.45
C TYR A 287 -12.73 -39.07 -23.36
N PRO A 288 -12.97 -39.78 -24.47
CA PRO A 288 -11.94 -40.08 -25.46
C PRO A 288 -11.47 -38.78 -26.16
N THR A 289 -10.26 -38.78 -26.72
CA THR A 289 -9.86 -37.73 -27.67
C THR A 289 -10.73 -37.78 -28.93
N TRP A 290 -10.82 -36.66 -29.66
CA TRP A 290 -11.52 -36.62 -30.96
C TRP A 290 -11.12 -37.77 -31.90
N ARG A 291 -9.84 -38.10 -32.00
CA ARG A 291 -9.36 -39.19 -32.87
C ARG A 291 -9.88 -40.56 -32.41
N GLU A 292 -9.89 -40.80 -31.11
CA GLU A 292 -10.44 -42.03 -30.52
C GLU A 292 -11.96 -42.08 -30.69
N TYR A 293 -12.64 -40.94 -30.57
CA TYR A 293 -14.07 -40.81 -30.81
C TYR A 293 -14.44 -41.12 -32.26
N MET A 294 -13.81 -40.46 -33.24
CA MET A 294 -14.04 -40.70 -34.67
C MET A 294 -13.77 -42.16 -35.04
N LYS A 295 -12.68 -42.75 -34.52
CA LYS A 295 -12.37 -44.18 -34.73
C LYS A 295 -13.41 -45.10 -34.10
N ARG A 296 -13.92 -44.77 -32.92
CA ARG A 296 -14.92 -45.59 -32.20
C ARG A 296 -16.25 -45.64 -32.95
N TYR A 297 -16.63 -44.57 -33.64
CA TYR A 297 -17.92 -44.45 -34.33
C TYR A 297 -17.83 -44.53 -35.86
N ASP A 298 -16.68 -44.96 -36.39
CA ASP A 298 -16.40 -45.06 -37.83
C ASP A 298 -16.78 -43.80 -38.63
N LEU A 299 -16.50 -42.65 -38.02
CA LEU A 299 -16.74 -41.36 -38.64
C LEU A 299 -15.53 -41.03 -39.52
N SER A 300 -15.63 -41.29 -40.83
CA SER A 300 -14.63 -40.87 -41.82
C SER A 300 -14.76 -39.38 -42.13
N TRP A 301 -13.64 -38.68 -42.32
CA TRP A 301 -13.65 -37.36 -42.96
C TRP A 301 -14.27 -37.51 -44.35
N ARG A 302 -15.46 -36.93 -44.57
CA ARG A 302 -16.05 -36.75 -45.90
C ARG A 302 -15.74 -35.36 -46.42
#